data_AF-A0A1M6G372-F1
#
_entry.id   AF-A0A1M6G372-F1
#
_cell.length_a   1.000
_cell.length_b   1.000
_cell.length_c   1.000
_cell.angle_alpha   90.00
_cell.angle_beta   90.00
_cell.angle_gamma   90.00
#
_symmetry.space_group_name_H-M   'P 1'
#
loop_
_entity.id
_entity.type
_entity.pdbx_description
1 polymer ?
#
loop_
_entity_poly.entity_id
_entity_poly.type
_entity_poly.pdbx_seq_one_letter_code
_entity_poly.pdbx_strand_id
1 'polypeptide(L)'
;MQVSRRINAPPQRVWEILIDTEQWPVWGPSVTAVDFPKRWIEAGSAGRIKTAIGLWSEFEITDFELMQYWGWKVAGLTATGHRLIAHGDEHCELVFELPFIALPYALICRQAANRIARMAEGEKEQENG
;
A
#
# COMPACT_ATOMS: atom_id res chain seq x y z
N MET A 1 -14.76 1.42 -7.40
CA MET A 1 -13.98 0.71 -8.44
C MET A 1 -12.80 0.06 -7.75
N GLN A 2 -12.23 -1.03 -8.28
CA GLN A 2 -11.07 -1.68 -7.67
C GLN A 2 -10.01 -2.05 -8.69
N VAL A 3 -8.76 -2.08 -8.25
CA VAL A 3 -7.63 -2.63 -9.00
C VAL A 3 -7.06 -3.75 -8.15
N SER A 4 -7.04 -4.97 -8.69
CA SER A 4 -6.48 -6.11 -7.97
C SER A 4 -5.29 -6.75 -8.67
N ARG A 5 -4.46 -7.43 -7.88
CA ARG A 5 -3.28 -8.14 -8.32
C ARG A 5 -3.09 -9.39 -7.46
N ARG A 6 -3.05 -10.56 -8.11
CA ARG A 6 -2.56 -11.79 -7.49
C ARG A 6 -1.05 -11.75 -7.36
N ILE A 7 -0.55 -12.21 -6.22
CA ILE A 7 0.86 -12.18 -5.84
C ILE A 7 1.23 -13.58 -5.35
N ASN A 8 2.33 -14.13 -5.87
CA ASN A 8 2.83 -15.45 -5.50
C ASN A 8 3.84 -15.32 -4.35
N ALA A 9 3.40 -14.76 -3.22
CA ALA A 9 4.20 -14.59 -2.01
C ALA A 9 3.33 -14.75 -0.76
N PRO A 10 3.93 -15.01 0.41
CA PRO A 10 3.20 -15.07 1.66
C PRO A 10 2.40 -13.78 1.94
N PRO A 11 1.14 -13.88 2.41
CA PRO A 11 0.35 -12.70 2.75
C PRO A 11 1.06 -11.77 3.74
N GLN A 12 1.77 -12.33 4.71
CA GLN A 12 2.57 -11.59 5.70
C GLN A 12 3.59 -10.66 5.05
N ARG A 13 4.32 -11.16 4.06
CA ARG A 13 5.31 -10.40 3.30
C ARG A 13 4.69 -9.20 2.60
N VAL A 14 3.55 -9.42 1.93
CA VAL A 14 2.84 -8.35 1.22
C VAL A 14 2.27 -7.33 2.21
N TRP A 15 1.75 -7.78 3.35
CA TRP A 15 1.24 -6.91 4.41
C TRP A 15 2.33 -5.99 4.96
N GLU A 16 3.50 -6.54 5.30
CA GLU A 16 4.65 -5.76 5.79
C GLU A 16 5.06 -4.66 4.81
N ILE A 17 5.12 -4.96 3.51
CA ILE A 17 5.40 -3.96 2.45
C ILE A 17 4.33 -2.87 2.40
N LEU A 18 3.06 -3.23 2.58
CA LEU A 18 1.95 -2.27 2.54
C LEU A 18 2.00 -1.28 3.70
N ILE A 19 2.28 -1.77 4.91
CA ILE A 19 2.25 -0.95 6.13
C ILE A 19 3.58 -0.25 6.43
N ASP A 20 4.67 -0.61 5.74
CA ASP A 20 5.98 0.03 5.86
C ASP A 20 6.04 1.36 5.10
N THR A 21 6.03 2.46 5.85
CA THR A 21 6.05 3.83 5.32
C THR A 21 7.34 4.17 4.58
N GLU A 22 8.45 3.51 4.87
CA GLU A 22 9.71 3.68 4.14
C GLU A 22 9.61 3.11 2.72
N GLN A 23 8.71 2.15 2.50
CA GLN A 23 8.50 1.52 1.19
C GLN A 23 7.47 2.26 0.32
N TRP A 24 6.66 3.16 0.90
CA TRP A 24 5.64 3.88 0.15
C TRP A 24 6.21 4.65 -1.05
N PRO A 25 7.36 5.35 -0.97
CA PRO A 25 7.97 6.00 -2.13
C PRO A 25 8.49 5.02 -3.19
N VAL A 26 8.80 3.78 -2.80
CA VAL A 26 9.32 2.75 -3.69
C VAL A 26 8.18 2.18 -4.54
N TRP A 27 7.07 1.79 -3.90
CA TRP A 27 5.96 1.18 -4.62
C TRP A 27 4.92 2.19 -5.12
N GLY A 28 4.62 3.25 -4.39
CA GLY A 28 3.50 4.17 -4.65
C GLY A 28 3.89 5.35 -5.55
N PRO A 29 3.46 5.41 -6.84
CA PRO A 29 3.89 6.48 -7.74
C PRO A 29 3.40 7.89 -7.33
N SER A 30 2.37 7.98 -6.49
CA SER A 30 1.80 9.24 -5.99
C SER A 30 2.49 9.76 -4.73
N VAL A 31 3.31 8.95 -4.06
CA VAL A 31 4.03 9.28 -2.82
C VAL A 31 5.53 9.27 -3.12
N THR A 32 6.24 10.33 -2.72
CA THR A 32 7.68 10.48 -2.99
C THR A 32 8.52 10.59 -1.72
N ALA A 33 7.90 10.90 -0.59
CA ALA A 33 8.51 10.84 0.73
C ALA A 33 7.41 10.71 1.79
N VAL A 34 7.77 10.21 2.96
CA VAL A 34 6.91 10.14 4.14
C VAL A 34 7.64 10.77 5.32
N ASP A 35 6.92 11.55 6.10
CA ASP A 35 7.34 12.12 7.38
C ASP A 35 6.40 11.59 8.46
N PHE A 36 6.86 10.52 9.11
CA PHE A 36 6.15 9.78 10.15
C PHE A 36 7.20 9.11 11.04
N PRO A 37 7.10 9.20 12.39
CA PRO A 37 8.17 8.76 13.29
C PRO A 37 8.34 7.24 13.42
N LYS A 38 7.38 6.45 12.92
CA LYS A 38 7.43 4.99 12.97
C LYS A 38 7.61 4.43 11.57
N ARG A 39 8.23 3.27 11.46
CA ARG A 39 8.35 2.56 10.19
C ARG A 39 6.99 2.02 9.73
N TRP A 40 6.25 1.36 10.62
CA TRP A 40 4.98 0.73 10.30
C TRP A 40 3.78 1.54 10.79
N ILE A 41 2.74 1.60 9.98
CA ILE A 41 1.45 2.17 10.38
C ILE A 41 0.65 1.20 11.27
N GLU A 42 -0.21 1.79 12.08
CA GLU A 42 -1.23 1.16 12.92
C GLU A 42 -2.52 2.01 12.90
N ALA A 43 -3.59 1.53 13.53
CA ALA A 43 -4.84 2.26 13.65
C ALA A 43 -4.62 3.68 14.22
N GLY A 44 -5.15 4.71 13.54
CA GLY A 44 -5.00 6.10 13.95
C GLY A 44 -3.64 6.73 13.68
N SER A 45 -2.74 6.04 12.96
CA SER A 45 -1.47 6.65 12.52
C SER A 45 -1.72 7.90 11.68
N ALA A 46 -1.02 8.98 12.00
CA ALA A 46 -1.09 10.24 11.28
C ALA A 46 0.30 10.84 11.09
N GLY A 47 0.51 11.47 9.93
CA GLY A 47 1.79 12.05 9.55
C GLY A 47 1.65 12.87 8.28
N ARG A 48 2.74 13.02 7.52
CA ARG A 48 2.72 13.73 6.24
C ARG A 48 3.33 12.90 5.13
N ILE A 49 2.77 13.01 3.93
CA ILE A 49 3.36 12.48 2.71
C ILE A 49 3.73 13.63 1.78
N LYS A 50 4.78 13.43 0.98
CA LYS A 50 5.11 14.30 -0.15
C LYS A 50 4.55 13.70 -1.42
N THR A 51 3.64 14.40 -2.08
CA THR A 51 3.03 13.96 -3.33
C THR A 51 4.01 14.03 -4.51
N ALA A 52 3.70 13.33 -5.60
CA ALA A 52 4.50 13.36 -6.84
C ALA A 52 4.71 14.76 -7.45
N ILE A 53 3.85 15.73 -7.13
CA ILE A 53 3.97 17.13 -7.56
C ILE A 53 4.76 18.00 -6.55
N GLY A 54 5.31 17.40 -5.49
CA GLY A 54 6.19 18.06 -4.53
C GLY A 54 5.51 18.70 -3.31
N LEU A 55 4.18 18.65 -3.22
CA LEU A 55 3.43 19.20 -2.09
C LEU A 55 3.39 18.21 -0.92
N TRP A 56 3.59 18.72 0.29
CA TRP A 56 3.35 17.97 1.53
C TRP A 56 1.86 18.00 1.89
N SER A 57 1.32 16.87 2.31
CA SER A 57 -0.07 16.71 2.71
C SER A 57 -0.17 15.80 3.91
N GLU A 58 -1.05 16.14 4.84
CA GLU A 58 -1.35 15.29 5.98
C GLU A 58 -2.02 13.99 5.52
N PHE A 59 -1.68 12.90 6.18
CA PHE A 59 -2.41 11.64 6.06
C PHE A 59 -2.86 11.15 7.42
N GLU A 60 -3.94 10.37 7.42
CA GLU A 60 -4.49 9.71 8.60
C GLU A 60 -4.98 8.31 8.19
N ILE A 61 -4.59 7.28 8.93
CA ILE A 61 -5.11 5.92 8.78
C ILE A 61 -6.44 5.83 9.51
N THR A 62 -7.53 5.83 8.76
CA THR A 62 -8.90 5.88 9.29
C THR A 62 -9.46 4.50 9.61
N ASP A 63 -8.97 3.49 8.92
CA ASP A 63 -9.43 2.11 9.04
C ASP A 63 -8.20 1.21 9.06
N PHE A 64 -8.17 0.24 9.97
CA PHE A 64 -7.06 -0.70 10.07
C PHE A 64 -7.54 -2.02 10.68
N GLU A 65 -7.56 -3.04 9.84
CA GLU A 65 -7.80 -4.43 10.19
C GLU A 65 -6.52 -5.21 9.89
N LEU A 66 -5.86 -5.67 10.95
CA LEU A 66 -4.58 -6.36 10.83
C LEU A 66 -4.66 -7.52 9.83
N MET A 67 -3.69 -7.58 8.91
CA MET A 67 -3.57 -8.59 7.86
C MET A 67 -4.72 -8.63 6.84
N GLN A 68 -5.61 -7.64 6.84
CA GLN A 68 -6.82 -7.66 6.00
C GLN A 68 -7.04 -6.37 5.27
N TYR A 69 -6.99 -5.22 5.95
CA TYR A 69 -7.40 -3.97 5.34
C TYR A 69 -6.78 -2.75 6.03
N TRP A 70 -6.45 -1.72 5.25
CA TRP A 70 -6.33 -0.38 5.79
C TRP A 70 -6.81 0.67 4.81
N GLY A 71 -7.42 1.71 5.36
CA GLY A 71 -7.91 2.88 4.64
C GLY A 71 -7.31 4.14 5.23
N TRP A 72 -7.30 5.21 4.44
CA TRP A 72 -6.68 6.46 4.84
C TRP A 72 -7.33 7.66 4.17
N LYS A 73 -7.11 8.80 4.80
CA LYS A 73 -7.36 10.13 4.23
C LYS A 73 -6.04 10.79 3.89
N VAL A 74 -6.06 11.60 2.84
CA VAL A 74 -4.97 12.51 2.47
C VAL A 74 -5.57 13.89 2.30
N ALA A 75 -5.03 14.89 3.02
CA ALA A 75 -5.59 16.24 3.09
C ALA A 75 -7.10 16.25 3.41
N GLY A 76 -7.54 15.35 4.30
CA GLY A 76 -8.94 15.19 4.72
C GLY A 76 -9.85 14.46 3.72
N LEU A 77 -9.37 14.14 2.52
CA LEU A 77 -10.14 13.42 1.50
C LEU A 77 -9.90 11.92 1.61
N THR A 78 -10.96 11.12 1.52
CA THR A 78 -10.84 9.66 1.45
C THR A 78 -10.02 9.27 0.22
N ALA A 79 -8.90 8.60 0.47
CA ALA A 79 -8.00 8.11 -0.55
C ALA A 79 -8.32 6.63 -0.86
N THR A 80 -7.31 5.81 -1.10
CA THR A 80 -7.48 4.39 -1.44
C THR A 80 -7.60 3.50 -0.21
N GLY A 81 -8.49 2.51 -0.27
CA GLY A 81 -8.42 1.35 0.61
C GLY A 81 -7.40 0.34 0.08
N HIS A 82 -6.74 -0.39 0.97
CA HIS A 82 -5.78 -1.44 0.66
C HIS A 82 -6.24 -2.71 1.35
N ARG A 83 -6.72 -3.68 0.56
CA ARG A 83 -7.20 -4.97 1.07
C ARG A 83 -6.26 -6.08 0.67
N LEU A 84 -5.99 -6.98 1.60
CA LEU A 84 -5.23 -8.19 1.39
C LEU A 84 -6.16 -9.39 1.59
N ILE A 85 -6.20 -10.28 0.61
CA ILE A 85 -6.98 -11.52 0.64
C ILE A 85 -6.00 -12.68 0.57
N ALA A 86 -5.92 -13.48 1.64
CA ALA A 86 -5.07 -14.66 1.68
C ALA A 86 -5.69 -15.83 0.89
N HIS A 87 -4.86 -16.53 0.12
CA HIS A 87 -5.20 -17.75 -0.61
C HIS A 87 -4.24 -18.88 -0.21
N GLY A 88 -4.19 -19.14 1.10
CA GLY A 88 -3.18 -20.01 1.71
C GLY A 88 -1.89 -19.26 2.06
N ASP A 89 -0.83 -20.02 2.33
CA ASP A 89 0.39 -19.48 2.95
C ASP A 89 1.35 -18.82 1.95
N GLU A 90 1.20 -19.09 0.65
CA GLU A 90 2.13 -18.68 -0.41
C GLU A 90 1.51 -17.82 -1.51
N HIS A 91 0.20 -17.54 -1.40
CA HIS A 91 -0.53 -16.81 -2.42
C HIS A 91 -1.51 -15.84 -1.78
N CYS A 92 -1.62 -14.65 -2.34
CA CYS A 92 -2.62 -13.67 -1.92
C CYS A 92 -3.06 -12.78 -3.08
N GLU A 93 -4.13 -12.03 -2.86
CA GLU A 93 -4.61 -10.98 -3.74
C GLU A 93 -4.57 -9.64 -3.00
N LEU A 94 -3.89 -8.66 -3.58
CA LEU A 94 -3.91 -7.27 -3.16
C LEU A 94 -4.96 -6.52 -3.97
N VAL A 95 -5.86 -5.82 -3.29
CA VAL A 95 -6.90 -4.99 -3.89
C VAL A 95 -6.75 -3.55 -3.42
N PHE A 96 -6.64 -2.62 -4.37
CA PHE A 96 -6.81 -1.19 -4.13
C PHE A 96 -8.27 -0.82 -4.38
N GLU A 97 -8.94 -0.32 -3.34
CA GLU A 97 -10.30 0.19 -3.40
C GLU A 97 -10.26 1.70 -3.69
N LEU A 98 -10.92 2.12 -4.76
CA LEU A 98 -10.86 3.49 -5.28
C LEU A 98 -12.17 4.24 -5.06
N PRO A 99 -12.12 5.50 -4.58
CA PRO A 99 -13.28 6.37 -4.59
C PRO A 99 -13.74 6.61 -6.05
N PHE A 100 -15.04 6.78 -6.25
CA PHE A 100 -15.71 6.67 -7.54
C PHE A 100 -15.21 7.65 -8.63
N ILE A 101 -14.55 8.75 -8.24
CA ILE A 101 -14.09 9.84 -9.13
C ILE A 101 -12.70 9.54 -9.76
N ALA A 102 -12.07 8.41 -9.43
CA ALA A 102 -10.64 8.18 -9.64
C ALA A 102 -10.27 7.29 -10.85
N LEU A 103 -10.94 7.41 -12.01
CA LEU A 103 -10.65 6.61 -13.22
C LEU A 103 -9.18 6.64 -13.67
N PRO A 104 -8.52 7.81 -13.87
CA PRO A 104 -7.11 7.83 -14.24
C PRO A 104 -6.18 7.29 -13.14
N TYR A 105 -6.61 7.35 -11.88
CA TYR A 105 -5.84 6.86 -10.74
C TYR A 105 -5.75 5.32 -10.70
N ALA A 106 -6.64 4.60 -11.39
CA ALA A 106 -6.55 3.15 -11.54
C ALA A 106 -5.20 2.71 -12.15
N LEU A 107 -4.65 3.50 -13.08
CA LEU A 107 -3.34 3.23 -13.70
C LEU A 107 -2.21 3.31 -12.67
N ILE A 108 -2.28 4.30 -11.76
CA ILE A 108 -1.34 4.49 -10.66
C ILE A 108 -1.44 3.31 -9.68
N CYS A 109 -2.64 2.91 -9.28
CA CYS A 109 -2.84 1.74 -8.42
C CYS A 109 -2.36 0.44 -9.06
N ARG A 110 -2.55 0.27 -10.38
CA ARG A 110 -2.03 -0.91 -11.10
C ARG A 110 -0.50 -0.94 -11.08
N GLN A 111 0.14 0.22 -11.27
CA GLN A 111 1.60 0.31 -11.18
C GLN A 111 2.11 0.04 -9.76
N ALA A 112 1.43 0.57 -8.73
CA ALA A 112 1.73 0.28 -7.33
C ALA A 112 1.61 -1.22 -7.04
N ALA A 113 0.49 -1.84 -7.40
CA ALA A 113 0.26 -3.27 -7.21
C ALA A 113 1.35 -4.13 -7.88
N ASN A 114 1.76 -3.77 -9.09
CA ASN A 114 2.84 -4.47 -9.80
C ASN A 114 4.21 -4.30 -9.12
N ARG A 115 4.50 -3.14 -8.54
CA ARG A 115 5.75 -2.91 -7.79
C ARG A 115 5.77 -3.72 -6.50
N ILE A 116 4.67 -3.74 -5.75
CA ILE A 116 4.51 -4.55 -4.53
C ILE A 116 4.69 -6.03 -4.86
N ALA A 117 4.04 -6.52 -5.92
CA ALA A 117 4.19 -7.91 -6.35
C ALA A 117 5.66 -8.28 -6.58
N ARG A 118 6.42 -7.44 -7.31
CA ARG A 118 7.85 -7.69 -7.54
C ARG A 118 8.69 -7.66 -6.26
N MET A 119 8.39 -6.74 -5.34
CA MET A 119 9.10 -6.65 -4.06
C MET A 119 8.84 -7.87 -3.16
N ALA A 120 7.63 -8.41 -3.20
CA ALA A 120 7.25 -9.59 -2.44
C ALA A 120 7.78 -10.89 -3.06
N GLU A 121 7.75 -10.99 -4.39
CA GLU A 121 8.18 -12.19 -5.13
C GLU A 121 9.71 -12.29 -5.24
N GLY A 122 10.43 -11.16 -5.36
CA GLY A 122 11.88 -11.13 -5.59
C GLY A 122 12.75 -11.44 -4.38
N GLU A 123 12.24 -11.39 -3.15
CA GLU A 123 13.02 -11.76 -1.95
C GLU A 123 13.10 -13.28 -1.72
N LYS A 124 12.30 -14.10 -2.42
CA LYS A 124 12.33 -15.56 -2.31
C LYS A 124 13.69 -16.19 -2.65
N GLU A 125 14.60 -15.45 -3.29
CA GLU A 125 15.94 -15.94 -3.68
C GLU A 125 17.02 -15.82 -2.58
N GLN A 126 16.80 -15.06 -1.50
CA GLN A 126 17.86 -14.79 -0.51
C GLN A 126 17.86 -15.70 0.73
N GLU A 127 16.89 -16.62 0.88
CA GLU A 127 16.77 -17.47 2.08
C GLU A 127 17.36 -18.90 1.90
N ASN A 128 18.01 -19.19 0.77
CA ASN A 128 18.64 -20.50 0.47
C ASN A 128 20.18 -20.43 0.34
N GLY A 129 20.83 -19.47 1.01
CA GLY A 129 22.30 -19.29 1.02
C GLY A 129 23.00 -19.96 2.19
#